data_AF-A0A815L856-F1
#
_entry.id   AF-A0A815L856-F1
#
_cell.length_a   1.000
_cell.length_b   1.000
_cell.length_c   1.000
_cell.angle_alpha   90.00
_cell.angle_beta   90.00
_cell.angle_gamma   90.00
#
_symmetry.space_group_name_H-M   'P 1'
#
loop_
_entity.id
_entity.type
_entity.pdbx_description
1 polymer ?
#
loop_
_entity_poly.entity_id
_entity_poly.type
_entity_poly.pdbx_seq_one_letter_code
_entity_poly.pdbx_strand_id
1 'polypeptide(L)'
;MNDEVHMFTFLHNIKCQYGGQCDDNDPKHLSEYDHPDYCIDEGNCQNVHQQHLFAYRHLPLCSDGFNCSKYLKRDNDHCKEFRHCKSMCPYDNCCIQFHDKQHFENTIHSFRLPCPFTPYNCSMYVEFIQTGNTNKISSEVENHCYKYSHVCPFGHQCKTKDEKHFETSIHIARRICSDIDKCL
;
A
#
# COMPACT_ATOMS: atom_id res chain seq x y z
N MET A 1 41.74 10.82 -3.06
CA MET A 1 42.20 12.22 -3.06
C MET A 1 41.37 12.90 -1.97
N ASN A 2 41.96 13.13 -0.79
CA ASN A 2 41.28 13.63 0.42
C ASN A 2 42.06 14.82 0.99
N ASP A 3 42.41 15.82 0.18
CA ASP A 3 42.95 17.05 0.75
C ASP A 3 41.81 18.02 1.08
N GLU A 4 42.06 18.92 2.03
CA GLU A 4 41.07 19.89 2.52
C GLU A 4 40.54 20.79 1.39
N VAL A 5 41.39 21.13 0.41
CA VAL A 5 40.99 21.97 -0.72
C VAL A 5 39.95 21.25 -1.58
N HIS A 6 40.08 19.95 -1.80
CA HIS A 6 39.10 19.15 -2.55
C HIS A 6 37.73 19.11 -1.85
N MET A 7 37.71 18.94 -0.52
CA MET A 7 36.46 18.94 0.26
C MET A 7 35.78 20.31 0.34
N PHE A 8 36.55 21.40 0.30
CA PHE A 8 35.99 22.77 0.32
C PHE A 8 35.61 23.32 -1.05
N THR A 9 36.18 22.76 -2.13
CA THR A 9 35.98 23.29 -3.50
C THR A 9 34.94 22.50 -4.29
N PHE A 10 34.73 21.22 -3.97
CA PHE A 10 33.82 20.34 -4.70
C PHE A 10 32.66 19.92 -3.80
N LEU A 11 31.43 20.14 -4.28
CA LEU A 11 30.24 19.55 -3.68
C LEU A 11 30.23 18.05 -4.02
N HIS A 12 30.47 17.20 -3.01
CA HIS A 12 30.22 15.77 -3.13
C HIS A 12 28.72 15.53 -3.01
N ASN A 13 28.00 15.70 -4.12
CA ASN A 13 26.57 15.41 -4.24
C ASN A 13 26.32 13.89 -4.16
N ILE A 14 26.59 13.30 -2.99
CA ILE A 14 26.20 11.92 -2.73
C ILE A 14 24.68 11.96 -2.61
N LYS A 15 24.00 11.42 -3.61
CA LYS A 15 22.54 11.33 -3.56
C LYS A 15 22.13 10.45 -2.39
N CYS A 16 21.19 10.92 -1.57
CA CYS A 16 20.58 10.10 -0.55
C CYS A 16 19.96 8.86 -1.20
N GLN A 17 20.30 7.67 -0.67
CA GLN A 17 19.77 6.40 -1.18
C GLN A 17 18.25 6.27 -1.02
N TYR A 18 17.63 7.06 -0.15
CA TYR A 18 16.20 7.11 0.08
C TYR A 18 15.49 8.21 -0.72
N GLY A 19 16.24 9.04 -1.45
CA GLY A 19 15.71 10.10 -2.31
C GLY A 19 14.71 11.02 -1.58
N GLY A 20 13.56 11.24 -2.19
CA GLY A 20 12.46 12.05 -1.65
C GLY A 20 11.76 11.45 -0.43
N GLN A 21 12.00 10.17 -0.14
CA GLN A 21 11.41 9.46 1.00
C GLN A 21 12.29 9.48 2.25
N CYS A 22 13.43 10.16 2.22
CA CYS A 22 14.29 10.28 3.38
C CYS A 22 13.60 11.05 4.51
N ASP A 23 13.54 10.43 5.68
CA ASP A 23 13.01 11.00 6.92
C ASP A 23 14.11 11.41 7.93
N ASP A 24 15.38 11.19 7.57
CA ASP A 24 16.53 11.62 8.35
C ASP A 24 16.69 13.14 8.31
N ASN A 25 16.54 13.77 9.47
CA ASN A 25 16.67 15.21 9.69
C ASN A 25 17.94 15.56 10.47
N ASP A 26 18.87 14.62 10.66
CA ASP A 26 20.13 14.87 11.31
C ASP A 26 20.94 15.90 10.49
N PRO A 27 21.42 17.00 11.10
CA PRO A 27 22.15 18.04 10.39
C PRO A 27 23.38 17.53 9.64
N LYS A 28 24.02 16.46 10.14
CA LYS A 28 25.16 15.83 9.47
C LYS A 28 24.70 15.13 8.20
N HIS A 29 23.65 14.33 8.25
CA HIS A 29 23.06 13.68 7.08
C HIS A 29 22.65 14.71 6.01
N LEU A 30 21.96 15.77 6.41
CA LEU A 30 21.53 16.84 5.50
C LEU A 30 22.70 17.61 4.86
N SER A 31 23.86 17.64 5.52
CA SER A 31 25.09 18.24 4.97
C SER A 31 25.87 17.30 4.05
N GLU A 32 25.74 15.99 4.24
CA GLU A 32 26.49 14.95 3.51
C GLU A 32 25.75 14.45 2.27
N TYR A 33 24.41 14.53 2.26
CA TYR A 33 23.59 13.94 1.21
C TYR A 33 22.64 14.92 0.51
N ASP A 34 22.65 14.84 -0.81
CA ASP A 34 21.72 15.55 -1.69
C ASP A 34 20.35 14.88 -1.67
N HIS A 35 19.31 15.70 -1.55
CA HIS A 35 17.93 15.28 -1.63
C HIS A 35 17.22 15.97 -2.80
N PRO A 36 16.21 15.32 -3.41
CA PRO A 36 15.43 15.94 -4.47
C PRO A 36 14.65 17.16 -4.00
N ASP A 37 14.17 17.95 -4.96
CA ASP A 37 13.27 19.06 -4.70
C ASP A 37 11.94 18.60 -4.10
N TYR A 38 11.25 19.52 -3.45
CA TYR A 38 9.88 19.29 -3.02
C TYR A 38 8.94 19.13 -4.21
N CYS A 39 7.92 18.30 -4.03
CA CYS A 39 6.86 18.12 -5.00
C CYS A 39 6.14 19.45 -5.26
N ILE A 40 5.92 19.78 -6.53
CA ILE A 40 5.22 21.00 -6.96
C ILE A 40 3.77 21.07 -6.47
N ASP A 41 3.16 19.92 -6.17
CA ASP A 41 1.80 19.82 -5.66
C ASP A 41 1.73 19.99 -4.13
N GLU A 42 2.89 20.09 -3.46
CA GLU A 42 3.03 20.32 -2.02
C GLU A 42 2.11 19.41 -1.18
N GLY A 43 1.32 19.99 -0.27
CA GLY A 43 0.35 19.28 0.59
C GLY A 43 -0.87 18.72 -0.16
N ASN A 44 -1.04 19.07 -1.44
CA ASN A 44 -2.13 18.58 -2.28
C ASN A 44 -1.74 17.38 -3.14
N CYS A 45 -0.47 16.96 -3.11
CA CYS A 45 -0.02 15.79 -3.85
C CYS A 45 -0.84 14.55 -3.47
N GLN A 46 -1.43 13.88 -4.45
CA GLN A 46 -2.12 12.59 -4.26
C GLN A 46 -1.36 11.41 -4.87
N ASN A 47 -0.19 11.67 -5.46
CA ASN A 47 0.61 10.65 -6.12
C ASN A 47 1.40 9.84 -5.09
N VAL A 48 1.01 8.57 -4.95
CA VAL A 48 1.61 7.61 -4.02
C VAL A 48 2.54 6.62 -4.71
N HIS A 49 2.77 6.75 -6.02
CA HIS A 49 3.63 5.83 -6.75
C HIS A 49 5.07 5.96 -6.25
N GLN A 50 5.73 4.83 -5.99
CA GLN A 50 7.10 4.83 -5.44
C GLN A 50 8.08 5.64 -6.26
N GLN A 51 7.99 5.60 -7.59
CA GLN A 51 8.84 6.41 -8.46
C GLN A 51 8.69 7.91 -8.19
N HIS A 52 7.45 8.38 -7.95
CA HIS A 52 7.18 9.77 -7.61
C HIS A 52 7.65 10.12 -6.19
N LEU A 53 7.35 9.28 -5.21
CA LEU A 53 7.77 9.48 -3.82
C LEU A 53 9.30 9.48 -3.68
N PHE A 54 10.00 8.70 -4.50
CA PHE A 54 11.46 8.69 -4.55
C PHE A 54 12.03 9.94 -5.25
N ALA A 55 11.35 10.43 -6.28
CA ALA A 55 11.81 11.55 -7.09
C ALA A 55 11.61 12.92 -6.44
N TYR A 56 10.70 13.05 -5.46
CA TYR A 56 10.34 14.33 -4.85
C TYR A 56 10.13 14.20 -3.35
N ARG A 57 10.52 15.24 -2.60
CA ARG A 57 10.20 15.34 -1.17
C ARG A 57 8.74 15.78 -0.98
N HIS A 58 8.12 15.30 0.08
CA HIS A 58 6.75 15.66 0.44
C HIS A 58 6.65 16.12 1.89
N LEU A 59 5.60 16.89 2.17
CA LEU A 59 5.17 17.16 3.54
C LEU A 59 4.77 15.85 4.25
N PRO A 60 4.91 15.78 5.58
CA PRO A 60 4.43 14.65 6.36
C PRO A 60 2.94 14.35 6.11
N LEU A 61 2.56 13.09 6.23
CA LEU A 61 1.15 12.71 6.18
C LEU A 61 0.44 13.15 7.45
N CYS A 62 -0.76 13.71 7.31
CA CYS A 62 -1.63 13.95 8.45
C CYS A 62 -2.03 12.61 9.10
N SER A 63 -1.92 12.51 10.43
CA SER A 63 -2.35 11.32 11.19
C SER A 63 -3.83 10.99 11.02
N ASP A 64 -4.66 12.00 10.77
CA ASP A 64 -6.11 11.85 10.59
C ASP A 64 -6.50 11.56 9.13
N GLY A 65 -5.51 11.50 8.23
CA GLY A 65 -5.72 11.22 6.80
C GLY A 65 -6.75 12.14 6.15
N PHE A 66 -7.55 11.60 5.23
CA PHE A 66 -8.59 12.38 4.52
C PHE A 66 -9.75 12.84 5.41
N ASN A 67 -9.91 12.22 6.58
CA ASN A 67 -10.97 12.56 7.53
C ASN A 67 -10.56 13.70 8.49
N CYS A 68 -9.37 14.28 8.31
CA CYS A 68 -8.89 15.38 9.13
C CYS A 68 -9.87 16.56 9.11
N SER A 69 -10.38 16.95 10.29
CA SER A 69 -11.36 18.03 10.40
C SER A 69 -10.81 19.39 9.94
N LYS A 70 -9.51 19.65 10.14
CA LYS A 70 -8.84 20.88 9.70
C LYS A 70 -8.76 20.95 8.18
N TYR A 71 -8.41 19.84 7.53
CA TYR A 71 -8.44 19.72 6.08
C TYR A 71 -9.84 19.94 5.50
N LEU A 72 -10.85 19.28 6.08
CA LEU A 72 -12.24 19.44 5.65
C LEU A 72 -12.76 20.88 5.81
N LYS A 73 -12.27 21.61 6.82
CA LYS A 73 -12.55 23.04 7.04
C LYS A 73 -11.68 23.98 6.21
N ARG A 74 -10.75 23.44 5.41
CA ARG A 74 -9.78 24.20 4.60
C ARG A 74 -8.92 25.15 5.42
N ASP A 75 -8.43 24.67 6.56
CA ASP A 75 -7.42 25.38 7.35
C ASP A 75 -6.11 25.48 6.54
N ASN A 76 -5.78 26.70 6.11
CA ASN A 76 -4.64 26.95 5.24
C ASN A 76 -3.29 26.67 5.89
N ASP A 77 -3.16 26.90 7.20
CA ASP A 77 -1.87 26.71 7.88
C ASP A 77 -1.60 25.21 8.04
N HIS A 78 -2.63 24.46 8.44
CA HIS A 78 -2.56 22.99 8.50
C HIS A 78 -2.26 22.35 7.13
N CYS A 79 -2.88 22.84 6.06
CA CYS A 79 -2.67 22.31 4.70
C CYS A 79 -1.27 22.62 4.13
N LYS A 80 -0.52 23.56 4.72
CA LYS A 80 0.88 23.84 4.37
C LYS A 80 1.88 22.96 5.13
N GLU A 81 1.46 22.35 6.22
CA GLU A 81 2.29 21.49 7.05
C GLU A 81 2.09 20.01 6.75
N PHE A 82 0.89 19.62 6.30
CA PHE A 82 0.52 18.23 6.14
C PHE A 82 -0.11 17.91 4.78
N ARG A 83 0.24 16.74 4.26
CA ARG A 83 -0.41 16.14 3.10
C ARG A 83 -1.57 15.25 3.52
N HIS A 84 -2.67 15.35 2.77
CA HIS A 84 -3.89 14.57 2.97
C HIS A 84 -4.10 13.68 1.75
N CYS A 85 -3.33 12.60 1.67
CA CYS A 85 -3.49 11.56 0.66
C CYS A 85 -3.61 10.19 1.33
N LYS A 86 -4.05 9.18 0.57
CA LYS A 86 -4.05 7.81 1.09
C LYS A 86 -2.61 7.38 1.26
N SER A 87 -2.33 6.55 2.25
CA SER A 87 -1.03 5.89 2.39
C SER A 87 -1.10 4.48 1.82
N MET A 88 0.03 3.95 1.37
CA MET A 88 0.10 2.51 1.08
C MET A 88 -0.09 1.74 2.39
N CYS A 89 -0.95 0.72 2.38
CA CYS A 89 -1.05 -0.19 3.52
C CYS A 89 0.29 -0.94 3.67
N PRO A 90 0.94 -0.94 4.85
CA PRO A 90 2.23 -1.60 5.04
C PRO A 90 2.16 -3.12 4.86
N TYR A 91 0.97 -3.69 4.98
CA TYR A 91 0.72 -5.12 4.82
C TYR A 91 0.14 -5.48 3.45
N ASP A 92 -0.32 -4.50 2.68
CA ASP A 92 -0.93 -4.67 1.36
C ASP A 92 -1.84 -5.92 1.29
N ASN A 93 -1.61 -6.87 0.37
CA ASN A 93 -2.40 -8.11 0.22
C ASN A 93 -2.44 -8.99 1.49
N CYS A 94 -1.57 -8.79 2.46
CA CYS A 94 -1.59 -9.48 3.76
C CYS A 94 -2.31 -8.69 4.88
N CYS A 95 -2.94 -7.56 4.54
CA CYS A 95 -3.62 -6.69 5.50
C CYS A 95 -4.70 -7.44 6.27
N ILE A 96 -4.60 -7.48 7.60
CA ILE A 96 -5.62 -8.08 8.48
C ILE A 96 -6.79 -7.13 8.75
N GLN A 97 -6.61 -5.83 8.55
CA GLN A 97 -7.60 -4.77 8.74
C GLN A 97 -8.42 -4.48 7.48
N PHE A 98 -8.40 -5.37 6.47
CA PHE A 98 -9.11 -5.19 5.21
C PHE A 98 -10.64 -5.00 5.37
N HIS A 99 -11.21 -5.43 6.49
CA HIS A 99 -12.63 -5.30 6.83
C HIS A 99 -12.96 -4.01 7.60
N ASP A 100 -11.94 -3.30 8.11
CA ASP A 100 -12.11 -1.99 8.72
C ASP A 100 -12.30 -0.96 7.60
N LYS A 101 -13.52 -0.41 7.53
CA LYS A 101 -13.90 0.56 6.51
C LYS A 101 -13.03 1.82 6.57
N GLN A 102 -12.72 2.32 7.76
CA GLN A 102 -11.91 3.52 7.93
C GLN A 102 -10.47 3.26 7.47
N HIS A 103 -9.89 2.11 7.82
CA HIS A 103 -8.59 1.69 7.33
C HIS A 103 -8.57 1.60 5.80
N PHE A 104 -9.53 0.88 5.22
CA PHE A 104 -9.59 0.65 3.77
C PHE A 104 -9.86 1.94 2.97
N GLU A 105 -10.62 2.88 3.52
CA GLU A 105 -10.84 4.18 2.89
C GLU A 105 -9.59 5.06 2.91
N ASN A 106 -8.78 4.99 3.97
CA ASN A 106 -7.60 5.84 4.15
C ASN A 106 -6.29 5.23 3.63
N THR A 107 -6.28 3.95 3.26
CA THR A 107 -5.10 3.26 2.75
C THR A 107 -5.32 2.68 1.35
N ILE A 108 -4.22 2.46 0.64
CA ILE A 108 -4.20 1.84 -0.68
C ILE A 108 -3.73 0.40 -0.52
N HIS A 109 -4.44 -0.49 -1.19
CA HIS A 109 -4.12 -1.90 -1.32
C HIS A 109 -4.10 -2.27 -2.80
N SER A 110 -3.29 -3.26 -3.17
CA SER A 110 -3.23 -3.83 -4.51
C SER A 110 -4.44 -4.72 -4.81
N PHE A 111 -5.05 -5.33 -3.80
CA PHE A 111 -6.29 -6.08 -3.95
C PHE A 111 -7.50 -5.15 -4.16
N ARG A 112 -8.46 -5.60 -4.98
CA ARG A 112 -9.77 -4.94 -5.21
C ARG A 112 -10.59 -4.87 -3.93
N LEU A 113 -11.69 -4.12 -3.93
CA LEU A 113 -12.61 -4.04 -2.79
C LEU A 113 -12.94 -5.46 -2.23
N PRO A 114 -12.74 -5.71 -0.92
CA PRO A 114 -13.08 -7.00 -0.32
C PRO A 114 -14.56 -7.33 -0.51
N CYS A 115 -14.83 -8.60 -0.80
CA CYS A 115 -16.19 -9.11 -0.76
C CYS A 115 -16.75 -8.96 0.66
N PRO A 116 -17.96 -8.40 0.85
CA PRO A 116 -18.55 -8.22 2.19
C PRO A 116 -18.79 -9.54 2.94
N PHE A 117 -18.74 -10.66 2.23
CA PHE A 117 -18.93 -12.00 2.79
C PHE A 117 -17.61 -12.76 2.98
N THR A 118 -16.46 -12.20 2.62
CA THR A 118 -15.14 -12.81 2.89
C THR A 118 -14.76 -12.58 4.37
N PRO A 119 -14.11 -13.53 5.06
CA PRO A 119 -13.53 -14.77 4.55
C PRO A 119 -14.45 -16.01 4.54
N TYR A 120 -15.61 -15.99 5.20
CA TYR A 120 -16.32 -17.24 5.54
C TYR A 120 -17.65 -17.49 4.83
N ASN A 121 -18.33 -16.45 4.32
CA ASN A 121 -19.75 -16.56 3.93
C ASN A 121 -20.02 -16.27 2.44
N CYS A 122 -18.99 -16.26 1.60
CA CYS A 122 -19.18 -16.01 0.18
C CYS A 122 -19.41 -17.33 -0.58
N SER A 123 -20.69 -17.70 -0.78
CA SER A 123 -21.06 -18.91 -1.54
C SER A 123 -20.53 -18.91 -2.97
N MET A 124 -20.56 -17.76 -3.65
CA MET A 124 -20.01 -17.60 -5.00
C MET A 124 -18.50 -17.90 -5.04
N TYR A 125 -17.75 -17.45 -4.03
CA TYR A 125 -16.31 -17.74 -3.98
C TYR A 125 -16.04 -19.21 -3.66
N VAL A 126 -16.84 -19.81 -2.78
CA VAL A 126 -16.77 -21.25 -2.50
C VAL A 126 -17.02 -22.06 -3.78
N GLU A 127 -18.05 -21.68 -4.56
CA GLU A 127 -18.32 -22.30 -5.85
C GLU A 127 -17.14 -22.11 -6.82
N PHE A 128 -16.61 -20.89 -6.93
CA PHE A 128 -15.49 -20.52 -7.80
C PHE A 128 -14.24 -21.37 -7.53
N ILE A 129 -13.86 -21.56 -6.26
CA ILE A 129 -12.67 -22.36 -5.91
C ILE A 129 -12.92 -23.87 -6.03
N GLN A 130 -14.15 -24.34 -5.88
CA GLN A 130 -14.51 -25.75 -5.96
C GLN A 130 -14.69 -26.25 -7.40
N THR A 131 -15.18 -25.40 -8.31
CA THR A 131 -15.37 -25.80 -9.72
C THR A 131 -14.06 -25.89 -10.51
N GLY A 132 -12.97 -25.29 -10.03
CA GLY A 132 -11.65 -25.34 -10.68
C GLY A 132 -11.70 -24.89 -12.15
N ASN A 133 -10.84 -25.46 -13.00
CA ASN A 133 -10.81 -25.19 -14.46
C ASN A 133 -11.94 -25.88 -15.26
N THR A 134 -13.01 -26.33 -14.61
CA THR A 134 -14.14 -26.88 -15.37
C THR A 134 -14.98 -25.73 -15.93
N ASN A 135 -15.27 -25.75 -17.24
CA ASN A 135 -16.00 -24.71 -17.99
C ASN A 135 -17.49 -24.55 -17.58
N LYS A 136 -17.84 -24.78 -16.31
CA LYS A 136 -19.22 -24.82 -15.79
C LYS A 136 -19.50 -23.78 -14.70
N ILE A 137 -18.66 -22.78 -14.55
CA ILE A 137 -18.93 -21.64 -13.68
C ILE A 137 -19.93 -20.70 -14.37
N SER A 138 -20.95 -20.25 -13.63
CA SER A 138 -21.87 -19.23 -14.13
C SER A 138 -21.17 -17.88 -14.28
N SER A 139 -21.55 -17.10 -15.29
CA SER A 139 -20.98 -15.76 -15.51
C SER A 139 -21.19 -14.82 -14.31
N GLU A 140 -22.23 -15.06 -13.52
CA GLU A 140 -22.49 -14.30 -12.28
C GLU A 140 -21.39 -14.54 -11.23
N VAL A 141 -21.04 -15.80 -10.98
CA VAL A 141 -20.00 -16.18 -10.02
C VAL A 141 -18.63 -15.69 -10.48
N GLU A 142 -18.34 -15.80 -11.78
CA GLU A 142 -17.09 -15.32 -12.37
C GLU A 142 -16.96 -13.80 -12.22
N ASN A 143 -18.01 -13.07 -12.60
CA ASN A 143 -18.05 -11.61 -12.47
C ASN A 143 -17.89 -11.17 -11.01
N HIS A 144 -18.50 -11.86 -10.06
CA HIS A 144 -18.35 -11.56 -8.63
C HIS A 144 -16.91 -11.74 -8.15
N CYS A 145 -16.28 -12.88 -8.48
CA CYS A 145 -14.94 -13.23 -8.01
C CYS A 145 -13.83 -12.43 -8.71
N TYR A 146 -14.10 -11.86 -9.88
CA TYR A 146 -13.22 -10.84 -10.46
C TYR A 146 -13.53 -9.44 -9.93
N LYS A 147 -14.78 -9.10 -9.62
CA LYS A 147 -15.11 -7.76 -9.12
C LYS A 147 -14.58 -7.50 -7.71
N TYR A 148 -14.67 -8.49 -6.83
CA TYR A 148 -14.29 -8.37 -5.43
C TYR A 148 -13.10 -9.25 -5.08
N SER A 149 -12.36 -8.85 -4.04
CA SER A 149 -11.29 -9.67 -3.50
C SER A 149 -11.78 -10.61 -2.40
N HIS A 150 -11.16 -11.77 -2.31
CA HIS A 150 -11.50 -12.78 -1.31
C HIS A 150 -10.25 -13.27 -0.58
N VAL A 151 -10.42 -13.70 0.66
CA VAL A 151 -9.32 -14.32 1.40
C VAL A 151 -8.93 -15.63 0.73
N CYS A 152 -7.67 -15.70 0.30
CA CYS A 152 -7.08 -16.87 -0.32
C CYS A 152 -7.19 -18.08 0.64
N PRO A 153 -7.58 -19.28 0.14
CA PRO A 153 -7.57 -20.50 0.94
C PRO A 153 -6.21 -20.79 1.59
N PHE A 154 -5.12 -20.47 0.88
CA PHE A 154 -3.75 -20.66 1.35
C PHE A 154 -3.21 -19.49 2.20
N GLY A 155 -3.94 -18.38 2.29
CA GLY A 155 -3.51 -17.20 3.04
C GLY A 155 -2.09 -16.76 2.68
N HIS A 156 -1.29 -16.31 3.65
CA HIS A 156 0.11 -15.93 3.46
C HIS A 156 1.01 -17.07 2.90
N GLN A 157 0.53 -18.32 2.89
CA GLN A 157 1.30 -19.48 2.39
C GLN A 157 1.08 -19.72 0.90
N CYS A 158 0.25 -18.91 0.25
CA CYS A 158 0.03 -18.98 -1.19
C CYS A 158 1.34 -18.74 -1.94
N LYS A 159 1.62 -19.60 -2.95
CA LYS A 159 2.83 -19.53 -3.78
C LYS A 159 2.56 -19.09 -5.23
N THR A 160 1.31 -18.74 -5.53
CA THR A 160 0.93 -18.25 -6.86
C THR A 160 1.71 -16.98 -7.20
N LYS A 161 2.15 -16.88 -8.46
CA LYS A 161 2.81 -15.69 -9.03
C LYS A 161 1.93 -14.94 -10.03
N ASP A 162 0.69 -15.36 -10.18
CA ASP A 162 -0.29 -14.78 -11.09
C ASP A 162 -0.70 -13.39 -10.57
N GLU A 163 -0.51 -12.36 -11.39
CA GLU A 163 -0.83 -10.97 -11.02
C GLU A 163 -2.33 -10.80 -10.76
N LYS A 164 -3.17 -11.46 -11.56
CA LYS A 164 -4.63 -11.40 -11.41
C LYS A 164 -5.07 -11.98 -10.06
N HIS A 165 -4.43 -13.06 -9.62
CA HIS A 165 -4.63 -13.62 -8.28
C HIS A 165 -4.26 -12.62 -7.18
N PHE A 166 -3.16 -11.87 -7.33
CA PHE A 166 -2.79 -10.83 -6.36
C PHE A 166 -3.79 -9.67 -6.33
N GLU A 167 -4.42 -9.32 -7.45
CA GLU A 167 -5.45 -8.29 -7.49
C GLU A 167 -6.79 -8.73 -6.88
N THR A 168 -7.10 -10.02 -6.88
CA THR A 168 -8.40 -10.56 -6.42
C THR A 168 -8.31 -11.37 -5.13
N SER A 169 -7.13 -11.48 -4.52
CA SER A 169 -6.93 -12.29 -3.32
C SER A 169 -6.29 -11.53 -2.17
N ILE A 170 -6.73 -11.88 -0.97
CA ILE A 170 -6.20 -11.36 0.30
C ILE A 170 -5.51 -12.53 1.03
N HIS A 171 -4.24 -12.37 1.37
CA HIS A 171 -3.34 -13.39 1.91
C HIS A 171 -3.09 -13.22 3.41
N ILE A 172 -4.14 -13.03 4.21
CA ILE A 172 -4.01 -12.99 5.67
C ILE A 172 -3.45 -14.30 6.23
N ALA A 173 -2.93 -14.25 7.46
CA ALA A 173 -2.51 -15.43 8.18
C ALA A 173 -3.67 -16.39 8.42
N ARG A 174 -3.55 -17.63 7.90
CA ARG A 174 -4.45 -18.74 8.18
C ARG A 174 -3.64 -19.88 8.78
N ARG A 175 -4.15 -20.49 9.84
CA ARG A 175 -3.55 -21.73 10.37
C ARG A 175 -4.07 -22.90 9.51
N ILE A 176 -3.15 -23.69 8.98
CA ILE A 176 -3.51 -24.97 8.35
C ILE A 176 -4.05 -25.89 9.46
N CYS A 177 -5.20 -26.50 9.22
CA CYS A 177 -5.75 -27.51 10.12
C CYS A 177 -4.79 -28.70 10.17
N SER A 178 -4.38 -29.12 11.37
CA SER A 178 -3.56 -30.32 11.59
C SER A 178 -4.23 -31.61 11.12
N ASP A 179 -5.56 -31.59 11.03
CA ASP A 179 -6.40 -32.73 10.67
C ASP A 179 -7.03 -32.54 9.29
N ILE A 180 -6.29 -31.98 8.33
CA ILE A 180 -6.81 -31.69 6.97
C ILE A 180 -7.53 -32.89 6.34
N ASP A 181 -7.05 -34.11 6.60
CA ASP A 181 -7.60 -35.37 6.08
C ASP A 181 -8.95 -35.76 6.72
N LYS A 182 -9.33 -35.17 7.85
CA LYS A 182 -10.61 -35.44 8.55
C LYS A 182 -11.67 -34.38 8.29
N CYS A 183 -11.32 -33.30 7.59
CA CYS A 183 -12.18 -32.15 7.37
C CYS A 183 -12.67 -32.00 5.91
N LEU A 184 -12.36 -32.98 5.05
CA LEU A 184 -12.81 -33.05 3.65
C LEU A 184 -14.13 -33.81 3.52
#